data_AF-A0A2V5N5U4-F1
#
_entry.id   AF-A0A2V5N5U4-F1
#
_cell.length_a   1.000
_cell.length_b   1.000
_cell.length_c   1.000
_cell.angle_alpha   90.00
_cell.angle_beta   90.00
_cell.angle_gamma   90.00
#
_symmetry.space_group_name_H-M   'P 1'
#
loop_
_entity.id
_entity.type
_entity.pdbx_description
1 polymer ?
#
loop_
_entity_poly.entity_id
_entity_poly.type
_entity_poly.pdbx_seq_one_letter_code
_entity_poly.pdbx_strand_id
1 'polypeptide(L)'
;MVFIGMLQQMPDGLADRCPARLTKNFRDKSDLFQMNCEPIHLRRFSAAFRAFERNKRHHHDLAAKKSGCRTRHFHLVRAPREAEIWLMTDGVAADFLPMLAAAESPVGSLVVSVHDVAPITRPSVEKILTDLKEAGVRVTSLLVVPDYHHRGKSVDDATFISWLRELEADGHEIVIHGYFHERPRRQSEGMREKFLTRAYTQNEAEFFDLKYDEAFTRITRARDEFRGVRLSAIGFVAPAWLLSAEGERAARDAEMQYTTRIATVIDLLTGEREPSRALVYSTRSAWRRAVSLSWNAALARRVAIGQLVRLSIHPSDIASGGVWKQIIRFARRFSRTRNPTTYRDWISKERVTRNLS
;
A
#
# COMPACT_ATOMS: atom_id res chain seq x y z
N MET A 1 -14.30 11.16 -14.49
CA MET A 1 -12.98 11.31 -13.82
C MET A 1 -13.05 11.35 -12.29
N VAL A 2 -14.24 11.47 -11.67
CA VAL A 2 -14.45 11.69 -10.21
C VAL A 2 -14.31 10.42 -9.34
N PHE A 3 -14.47 9.22 -9.92
CA PHE A 3 -14.65 7.98 -9.14
C PHE A 3 -13.39 7.37 -8.53
N ILE A 4 -12.23 7.51 -9.18
CA ILE A 4 -10.94 6.99 -8.68
C ILE A 4 -10.32 7.96 -7.67
N GLY A 5 -10.57 9.27 -7.82
CA GLY A 5 -10.22 10.28 -6.83
C GLY A 5 -10.91 10.07 -5.48
N MET A 6 -12.16 9.60 -5.46
CA MET A 6 -12.89 9.28 -4.21
C MET A 6 -12.29 8.10 -3.42
N LEU A 7 -11.51 7.22 -4.07
CA LEU A 7 -10.74 6.13 -3.44
C LEU A 7 -9.39 6.63 -2.89
N GLN A 8 -8.94 7.78 -3.39
CA GLN A 8 -7.57 8.24 -3.30
C GLN A 8 -7.42 9.54 -2.48
N GLN A 9 -8.52 10.25 -2.19
CA GLN A 9 -8.56 11.51 -1.43
C GLN A 9 -9.30 11.44 -0.10
N MET A 10 -9.76 10.27 0.37
CA MET A 10 -10.29 10.19 1.73
C MET A 10 -9.12 10.24 2.73
N PRO A 11 -8.99 11.29 3.56
CA PRO A 11 -8.11 11.24 4.72
C PRO A 11 -8.65 10.18 5.70
N ASP A 12 -7.75 9.53 6.44
CA ASP A 12 -8.08 8.49 7.43
C ASP A 12 -9.08 8.96 8.52
N GLY A 13 -9.35 10.27 8.62
CA GLY A 13 -10.15 10.90 9.68
C GLY A 13 -11.63 11.17 9.36
N LEU A 14 -12.28 10.45 8.43
CA LEU A 14 -13.73 10.63 8.19
C LEU A 14 -14.64 9.93 9.22
N ALA A 15 -14.06 9.22 10.19
CA ALA A 15 -14.77 8.70 11.37
C ALA A 15 -14.72 9.65 12.59
N ASP A 16 -13.85 10.68 12.58
CA ASP A 16 -13.49 11.46 13.77
C ASP A 16 -14.15 12.84 13.88
N ARG A 17 -15.36 13.04 13.33
CA ARG A 17 -16.09 14.30 13.56
C ARG A 17 -17.52 14.08 13.99
N CYS A 18 -17.71 14.02 15.31
CA CYS A 18 -18.95 14.44 15.94
C CYS A 18 -18.81 15.90 16.38
N PRO A 19 -19.62 16.84 15.85
CA PRO A 19 -19.97 18.03 16.59
C PRO A 19 -21.40 17.89 17.09
N ALA A 20 -21.53 17.82 18.41
CA ALA A 20 -22.79 18.11 19.08
C ALA A 20 -23.29 19.50 18.68
N ARG A 21 -24.60 19.57 18.35
CA ARG A 21 -25.52 20.72 18.32
C ARG A 21 -24.97 22.08 17.85
N LEU A 22 -25.61 22.64 16.82
CA LEU A 22 -26.35 23.92 16.90
C LEU A 22 -27.17 24.20 15.60
N THR A 23 -28.49 24.23 15.79
CA THR A 23 -29.55 25.08 15.20
C THR A 23 -29.76 25.30 13.68
N LYS A 24 -30.94 24.79 13.25
CA LYS A 24 -32.03 25.42 12.45
C LYS A 24 -31.76 26.33 11.24
N ASN A 25 -32.52 25.99 10.19
CA ASN A 25 -33.08 26.80 9.09
C ASN A 25 -32.12 27.18 7.95
N PHE A 26 -32.35 26.62 6.76
CA PHE A 26 -32.93 27.39 5.65
C PHE A 26 -33.53 26.45 4.60
N ARG A 27 -34.70 26.85 4.11
CA ARG A 27 -35.58 26.18 3.16
C ARG A 27 -35.19 26.60 1.74
N ASP A 28 -35.46 25.71 0.80
CA ASP A 28 -35.90 26.00 -0.57
C ASP A 28 -34.86 26.49 -1.60
N LYS A 29 -34.60 25.67 -2.62
CA LYS A 29 -34.99 25.97 -4.00
C LYS A 29 -34.66 24.83 -4.95
N SER A 30 -35.70 24.41 -5.65
CA SER A 30 -35.71 23.57 -6.84
C SER A 30 -35.24 24.34 -8.08
N ASP A 31 -34.86 23.53 -9.08
CA ASP A 31 -34.66 23.83 -10.50
C ASP A 31 -33.45 24.67 -10.90
N LEU A 32 -32.57 24.05 -11.71
CA LEU A 32 -32.32 24.49 -13.09
C LEU A 32 -31.26 23.63 -13.81
N PHE A 33 -31.54 23.37 -15.09
CA PHE A 33 -30.69 22.91 -16.20
C PHE A 33 -30.45 21.40 -16.42
N GLN A 34 -31.35 20.82 -17.22
CA GLN A 34 -30.98 19.94 -18.33
C GLN A 34 -30.13 20.70 -19.35
N MET A 35 -29.07 20.06 -19.88
CA MET A 35 -28.54 20.34 -21.23
C MET A 35 -27.84 19.10 -21.78
N ASN A 36 -28.37 18.61 -22.91
CA ASN A 36 -27.70 17.71 -23.84
C ASN A 36 -26.55 18.44 -24.54
N CYS A 37 -25.42 17.76 -24.78
CA CYS A 37 -24.57 17.93 -25.98
C CYS A 37 -23.47 16.84 -26.06
N GLU A 38 -23.22 16.42 -27.30
CA GLU A 38 -22.33 15.36 -27.81
C GLU A 38 -20.80 15.65 -27.71
N PRO A 39 -19.91 14.68 -28.06
CA PRO A 39 -18.56 14.58 -27.50
C PRO A 39 -17.50 15.40 -28.23
N ILE A 40 -16.65 16.11 -27.48
CA ILE A 40 -15.49 16.85 -28.01
C ILE A 40 -14.21 16.01 -27.88
N HIS A 41 -13.50 15.94 -29.01
CA HIS A 41 -12.27 15.21 -29.32
C HIS A 41 -11.11 15.28 -28.31
N LEU A 42 -10.55 14.09 -28.05
CA LEU A 42 -9.23 13.81 -27.46
C LEU A 42 -8.07 14.29 -28.36
N ARG A 43 -7.65 15.56 -28.27
CA ARG A 43 -6.32 16.00 -28.79
C ARG A 43 -5.56 17.05 -27.98
N ARG A 44 -6.02 17.50 -26.80
CA ARG A 44 -5.36 18.61 -26.06
C ARG A 44 -4.52 18.23 -24.83
N PHE A 45 -4.32 16.96 -24.50
CA PHE A 45 -3.52 16.56 -23.32
C PHE A 45 -2.01 16.37 -23.58
N SER A 46 -1.50 16.54 -24.82
CA SER A 46 -0.07 16.37 -25.13
C SER A 46 0.78 17.64 -24.97
N ALA A 47 0.17 18.82 -24.87
CA ALA A 47 0.90 20.09 -24.82
C ALA A 47 1.26 20.54 -23.39
N ALA A 48 0.38 20.27 -22.41
CA ALA A 48 0.60 20.70 -21.02
C ALA A 48 1.71 19.92 -20.29
N PHE A 49 2.09 18.72 -20.78
CA PHE A 49 3.16 17.92 -20.18
C PHE A 49 4.56 18.28 -20.72
N ARG A 50 4.65 18.91 -21.90
CA ARG A 50 5.93 19.37 -22.49
C ARG A 50 6.43 20.72 -21.96
N ALA A 51 5.58 21.46 -21.24
CA ALA A 51 5.96 22.75 -20.66
C ALA A 51 6.62 22.62 -19.26
N PHE A 52 6.60 21.45 -18.64
CA PHE A 52 7.18 21.23 -17.30
C PHE A 52 8.62 20.66 -17.33
N GLU A 53 9.05 20.07 -18.45
CA GLU A 53 10.42 19.51 -18.59
C GLU A 53 11.45 20.46 -19.22
N ARG A 54 11.08 21.71 -19.53
CA ARG A 54 11.98 22.67 -20.21
C ARG A 54 12.53 23.81 -19.35
N ASN A 55 12.49 23.69 -18.02
CA ASN A 55 12.98 24.76 -17.13
C ASN A 55 13.96 24.27 -16.04
N LYS A 56 14.92 23.43 -16.43
CA LYS A 56 16.17 23.22 -15.69
C LYS A 56 17.30 22.92 -16.69
N ARG A 57 17.87 23.96 -17.28
CA ARG A 57 19.25 23.97 -17.81
C ARG A 57 19.57 25.35 -18.40
N HIS A 58 20.71 25.90 -17.96
CA HIS A 58 21.44 27.07 -18.45
C HIS A 58 20.93 28.47 -18.08
N HIS A 59 21.62 29.10 -17.12
CA HIS A 59 21.93 30.52 -17.23
C HIS A 59 23.45 30.65 -17.42
N HIS A 60 23.82 31.12 -18.60
CA HIS A 60 25.18 31.53 -18.98
C HIS A 60 25.34 33.04 -18.74
N ASP A 61 26.52 33.36 -18.25
CA ASP A 61 27.34 34.56 -18.49
C ASP A 61 27.04 35.37 -19.78
N LEU A 62 26.83 36.70 -19.64
CA LEU A 62 27.70 37.81 -20.10
C LEU A 62 26.96 39.12 -20.50
N ALA A 63 27.38 40.19 -19.80
CA ALA A 63 27.70 41.55 -20.27
C ALA A 63 26.64 42.53 -20.81
N ALA A 64 26.44 43.63 -20.06
CA ALA A 64 26.39 45.01 -20.61
C ALA A 64 26.63 46.12 -19.54
N LYS A 65 27.84 46.69 -19.57
CA LYS A 65 28.29 48.09 -19.38
C LYS A 65 27.55 49.11 -18.47
N LYS A 66 28.42 49.77 -17.66
CA LYS A 66 28.58 51.21 -17.31
C LYS A 66 27.91 51.77 -16.04
N SER A 67 28.72 51.92 -15.00
CA SER A 67 29.03 53.12 -14.18
C SER A 67 29.69 52.59 -12.90
N GLY A 68 30.79 53.08 -12.32
CA GLY A 68 31.46 54.36 -12.40
C GLY A 68 31.72 54.83 -10.96
N CYS A 69 32.65 54.22 -10.20
CA CYS A 69 33.28 54.89 -9.05
C CYS A 69 34.54 54.14 -8.55
N ARG A 70 35.54 54.93 -8.13
CA ARG A 70 36.86 54.60 -7.56
C ARG A 70 36.67 53.98 -6.14
N THR A 71 37.57 53.24 -5.48
CA THR A 71 38.99 53.49 -5.17
C THR A 71 39.58 52.32 -4.32
N ARG A 72 40.86 51.96 -4.60
CA ARG A 72 41.98 51.37 -3.82
C ARG A 72 41.79 50.68 -2.43
N HIS A 73 42.38 49.49 -2.21
CA HIS A 73 43.63 49.20 -1.42
C HIS A 73 43.80 47.68 -1.11
N PHE A 74 45.02 47.15 -1.39
CA PHE A 74 45.87 46.11 -0.72
C PHE A 74 45.21 44.91 0.03
N HIS A 75 45.68 43.66 -0.02
CA HIS A 75 47.05 43.17 0.22
C HIS A 75 47.30 41.77 -0.39
N LEU A 76 48.55 41.58 -0.83
CA LEU A 76 49.18 40.31 -1.18
C LEU A 76 49.61 39.58 0.12
N VAL A 77 49.24 38.31 0.32
CA VAL A 77 49.93 37.41 1.26
C VAL A 77 50.15 36.06 0.58
N ARG A 78 51.42 35.66 0.54
CA ARG A 78 51.96 34.43 -0.03
C ARG A 78 51.95 33.34 1.05
N ALA A 79 51.58 32.12 0.68
CA ALA A 79 51.64 30.88 1.47
C ALA A 79 53.08 30.57 1.96
N PRO A 80 53.35 29.61 2.90
CA PRO A 80 53.00 28.18 2.77
C PRO A 80 52.73 27.39 4.08
N ARG A 81 52.15 26.19 3.97
CA ARG A 81 52.71 24.93 4.51
C ARG A 81 51.82 23.72 4.15
N GLU A 82 52.51 22.69 3.68
CA GLU A 82 52.03 21.39 3.24
C GLU A 82 51.42 20.60 4.40
N ALA A 83 50.29 19.95 4.14
CA ALA A 83 49.80 18.85 4.95
C ALA A 83 49.73 17.61 4.03
N GLU A 84 50.54 16.61 4.38
CA GLU A 84 50.69 15.32 3.70
C GLU A 84 49.33 14.67 3.47
N ILE A 85 48.98 14.50 2.20
CA ILE A 85 47.91 13.60 1.77
C ILE A 85 48.55 12.21 1.68
N TRP A 86 48.21 11.33 2.61
CA TRP A 86 48.45 9.89 2.45
C TRP A 86 47.66 9.41 1.22
N LEU A 87 48.35 9.30 0.09
CA LEU A 87 47.88 8.58 -1.09
C LEU A 87 47.77 7.09 -0.73
N MET A 88 46.56 6.67 -0.34
CA MET A 88 46.15 5.27 -0.47
C MET A 88 46.33 4.90 -1.94
N THR A 89 47.12 3.87 -2.20
CA THR A 89 47.39 3.37 -3.54
C THR A 89 46.09 2.91 -4.22
N ASP A 90 45.90 3.32 -5.47
CA ASP A 90 44.70 3.08 -6.30
C ASP A 90 44.34 1.60 -6.49
N GLY A 91 45.23 0.67 -6.11
CA GLY A 91 45.00 -0.78 -6.21
C GLY A 91 44.06 -1.35 -5.17
N VAL A 92 43.99 -0.80 -3.94
CA VAL A 92 43.14 -1.35 -2.88
C VAL A 92 41.70 -0.83 -3.01
N ALA A 93 41.49 0.39 -3.49
CA ALA A 93 40.14 0.93 -3.66
C ALA A 93 39.33 0.17 -4.74
N ALA A 94 40.01 -0.27 -5.81
CA ALA A 94 39.38 -0.95 -6.95
C ALA A 94 38.81 -2.34 -6.59
N ASP A 95 39.43 -3.04 -5.62
CA ASP A 95 38.97 -4.36 -5.19
C ASP A 95 37.83 -4.29 -4.15
N PHE A 96 37.71 -3.19 -3.41
CA PHE A 96 36.69 -3.02 -2.37
C PHE A 96 35.40 -2.35 -2.88
N LEU A 97 35.47 -1.55 -3.95
CA LEU A 97 34.32 -0.87 -4.55
C LEU A 97 33.21 -1.83 -5.05
N PRO A 98 33.51 -2.95 -5.74
CA PRO A 98 32.52 -3.95 -6.10
C PRO A 98 31.91 -4.65 -4.89
N MET A 99 32.69 -4.83 -3.81
CA MET A 99 32.25 -5.50 -2.59
C MET A 99 31.31 -4.60 -1.75
N LEU A 100 31.58 -3.29 -1.71
CA LEU A 100 30.70 -2.28 -1.11
C LEU A 100 29.41 -2.05 -1.92
N ALA A 101 29.49 -2.07 -3.26
CA ALA A 101 28.32 -1.99 -4.13
C ALA A 101 27.45 -3.25 -4.07
N ALA A 102 28.04 -4.42 -3.77
CA ALA A 102 27.32 -5.67 -3.51
C ALA A 102 26.81 -5.79 -2.06
N ALA A 103 27.27 -4.93 -1.15
CA ALA A 103 26.92 -4.91 0.26
C ALA A 103 26.05 -3.70 0.66
N GLU A 104 25.37 -3.05 -0.30
CA GLU A 104 24.28 -2.16 0.07
C GLU A 104 23.16 -3.01 0.70
N SER A 105 23.16 -3.04 2.03
CA SER A 105 22.10 -3.63 2.81
C SER A 105 20.77 -3.06 2.33
N PRO A 106 19.73 -3.90 2.12
CA PRO A 106 18.48 -3.42 1.57
C PRO A 106 17.95 -2.22 2.36
N VAL A 107 17.72 -1.09 1.68
CA VAL A 107 17.42 0.22 2.31
C VAL A 107 15.93 0.33 2.67
N GLY A 108 15.39 -0.73 3.26
CA GLY A 108 13.98 -0.83 3.66
C GLY A 108 13.38 -2.21 3.41
N SER A 109 12.08 -2.30 3.61
CA SER A 109 11.30 -3.53 3.58
C SER A 109 10.29 -3.55 2.44
N LEU A 110 10.07 -4.73 1.88
CA LEU A 110 9.01 -5.03 0.93
C LEU A 110 8.08 -6.06 1.57
N VAL A 111 6.80 -5.72 1.72
CA VAL A 111 5.75 -6.69 2.05
C VAL A 111 4.91 -6.93 0.81
N VAL A 112 4.78 -8.20 0.42
CA VAL A 112 3.85 -8.63 -0.63
C VAL A 112 2.72 -9.41 0.03
N SER A 113 1.48 -8.92 -0.11
CA SER A 113 0.30 -9.55 0.44
C SER A 113 -0.58 -10.14 -0.66
N VAL A 114 -0.98 -11.41 -0.49
CA VAL A 114 -1.95 -12.07 -1.37
C VAL A 114 -3.29 -12.14 -0.64
N HIS A 115 -4.30 -11.47 -1.20
CA HIS A 115 -5.64 -11.33 -0.65
C HIS A 115 -6.55 -12.49 -1.05
N ASP A 116 -7.72 -12.56 -0.41
CA ASP A 116 -8.79 -13.50 -0.73
C ASP A 116 -8.34 -14.96 -0.80
N VAL A 117 -7.42 -15.37 0.08
CA VAL A 117 -6.90 -16.74 0.12
C VAL A 117 -7.96 -17.65 0.75
N ALA A 118 -8.45 -18.61 -0.03
CA ALA A 118 -9.48 -19.55 0.34
C ALA A 118 -9.32 -20.83 -0.53
N PRO A 119 -9.97 -21.96 -0.18
CA PRO A 119 -9.88 -23.19 -0.97
C PRO A 119 -10.17 -22.98 -2.46
N ILE A 120 -11.20 -22.18 -2.77
CA ILE A 120 -11.60 -21.90 -4.16
C ILE A 120 -10.59 -21.04 -4.95
N THR A 121 -9.78 -20.23 -4.27
CA THR A 121 -8.77 -19.36 -4.91
C THR A 121 -7.38 -19.97 -4.91
N ARG A 122 -7.18 -21.08 -4.18
CA ARG A 122 -5.88 -21.77 -4.04
C ARG A 122 -5.13 -21.97 -5.37
N PRO A 123 -5.74 -22.48 -6.48
CA PRO A 123 -4.98 -22.70 -7.72
C PRO A 123 -4.40 -21.41 -8.32
N SER A 124 -5.05 -20.27 -8.14
CA SER A 124 -4.51 -18.97 -8.55
C SER A 124 -3.43 -18.50 -7.59
N VAL A 125 -3.60 -18.71 -6.28
CA VAL A 125 -2.61 -18.34 -5.26
C VAL A 125 -1.32 -19.12 -5.44
N GLU A 126 -1.37 -20.43 -5.71
CA GLU A 126 -0.17 -21.25 -5.97
C GLU A 126 0.65 -20.72 -7.16
N LYS A 127 -0.03 -20.30 -8.25
CA LYS A 127 0.62 -19.65 -9.40
C LYS A 127 1.24 -18.31 -9.04
N ILE A 128 0.51 -17.49 -8.28
CA ILE A 128 1.01 -16.19 -7.79
C ILE A 128 2.28 -16.40 -6.96
N LEU A 129 2.29 -17.36 -6.03
CA LEU A 129 3.45 -17.65 -5.18
C LEU A 129 4.65 -18.14 -5.99
N THR A 130 4.41 -18.98 -7.00
CA THR A 130 5.46 -19.46 -7.92
C THR A 130 6.12 -18.28 -8.65
N ASP A 131 5.33 -17.43 -9.30
CA ASP A 131 5.85 -16.28 -10.04
C ASP A 131 6.54 -15.25 -9.12
N LEU A 132 6.04 -15.08 -7.89
CA LEU A 132 6.66 -14.20 -6.88
C LEU A 132 8.01 -14.74 -6.42
N LYS A 133 8.13 -16.05 -6.21
CA LYS A 133 9.40 -16.72 -5.87
C LYS A 133 10.43 -16.50 -6.99
N GLU A 134 10.03 -16.66 -8.25
CA GLU A 134 10.87 -16.34 -9.42
C GLU A 134 11.23 -14.85 -9.54
N ALA A 135 10.38 -13.96 -9.02
CA ALA A 135 10.66 -12.53 -8.92
C ALA A 135 11.55 -12.16 -7.71
N GLY A 136 12.00 -13.14 -6.92
CA GLY A 136 12.86 -12.93 -5.75
C GLY A 136 12.11 -12.59 -4.46
N VAL A 137 10.78 -12.77 -4.42
CA VAL A 137 9.96 -12.63 -3.22
C VAL A 137 9.71 -14.01 -2.65
N ARG A 138 10.48 -14.39 -1.61
CA ARG A 138 10.43 -15.75 -1.04
C ARG A 138 9.37 -15.92 0.06
N VAL A 139 8.99 -14.83 0.72
CA VAL A 139 7.97 -14.82 1.79
C VAL A 139 6.88 -13.82 1.46
N THR A 140 5.65 -14.11 1.87
CA THR A 140 4.46 -13.29 1.61
C THR A 140 3.51 -13.34 2.81
N SER A 141 2.64 -12.34 2.92
CA SER A 141 1.51 -12.34 3.86
C SER A 141 0.24 -12.81 3.13
N LEU A 142 -0.29 -13.97 3.53
CA LEU A 142 -1.46 -14.62 2.97
C LEU A 142 -2.69 -14.23 3.78
N LEU A 143 -3.58 -13.45 3.17
CA LEU A 143 -4.79 -12.94 3.79
C LEU A 143 -5.93 -13.92 3.55
N VAL A 144 -6.09 -14.83 4.53
CA VAL A 144 -7.00 -15.98 4.47
C VAL A 144 -8.38 -15.59 4.98
N VAL A 145 -9.41 -15.99 4.25
CA VAL A 145 -10.81 -15.80 4.63
C VAL A 145 -11.37 -17.09 5.24
N PRO A 146 -11.87 -17.08 6.50
CA PRO A 146 -12.39 -18.26 7.18
C PRO A 146 -13.55 -18.96 6.45
N ASP A 147 -14.53 -18.23 5.91
CA ASP A 147 -15.68 -18.81 5.19
C ASP A 147 -16.02 -17.93 3.98
N TYR A 148 -15.18 -18.01 2.95
CA TYR A 148 -15.22 -17.13 1.78
C TYR A 148 -16.57 -17.20 1.04
N HIS A 149 -17.34 -16.11 1.09
CA HIS A 149 -18.70 -15.98 0.52
C HIS A 149 -19.65 -17.12 0.90
N HIS A 150 -19.55 -17.64 2.14
CA HIS A 150 -20.38 -18.73 2.64
C HIS A 150 -20.29 -20.02 1.80
N ARG A 151 -19.17 -20.25 1.11
CA ARG A 151 -18.96 -21.41 0.22
C ARG A 151 -18.34 -22.61 0.94
N GLY A 152 -18.24 -22.56 2.26
CA GLY A 152 -17.66 -23.61 3.09
C GLY A 152 -16.46 -23.06 3.86
N LYS A 153 -16.33 -23.48 5.11
CA LYS A 153 -15.25 -23.02 5.97
C LYS A 153 -13.91 -23.56 5.45
N SER A 154 -12.95 -22.65 5.32
CA SER A 154 -11.55 -22.95 5.01
C SER A 154 -10.94 -23.96 5.99
N VAL A 155 -11.36 -23.94 7.26
CA VAL A 155 -10.86 -24.86 8.30
C VAL A 155 -11.39 -26.29 8.16
N ASP A 156 -12.46 -26.51 7.40
CA ASP A 156 -13.02 -27.84 7.17
C ASP A 156 -12.31 -28.57 6.00
N ASP A 157 -11.51 -27.85 5.19
CA ASP A 157 -10.68 -28.43 4.13
C ASP A 157 -9.28 -28.77 4.66
N ALA A 158 -9.09 -30.05 5.04
CA ALA A 158 -7.83 -30.55 5.57
C ALA A 158 -6.63 -30.37 4.60
N THR A 159 -6.87 -30.45 3.29
CA THR A 159 -5.80 -30.32 2.28
C THR A 159 -5.36 -28.87 2.14
N PHE A 160 -6.31 -27.93 2.24
CA PHE A 160 -6.04 -26.51 2.29
C PHE A 160 -5.31 -26.10 3.59
N ILE A 161 -5.73 -26.63 4.74
CA ILE A 161 -5.06 -26.35 6.01
C ILE A 161 -3.63 -26.92 6.05
N SER A 162 -3.39 -28.13 5.55
CA SER A 162 -2.02 -28.67 5.43
C SER A 162 -1.13 -27.74 4.61
N TRP A 163 -1.65 -27.31 3.45
CA TRP A 163 -0.94 -26.39 2.56
C TRP A 163 -0.63 -25.03 3.22
N LEU A 164 -1.56 -24.46 3.99
CA LEU A 164 -1.29 -23.23 4.75
C LEU A 164 -0.22 -23.43 5.83
N ARG A 165 -0.22 -24.57 6.52
CA ARG A 165 0.80 -24.88 7.54
C ARG A 165 2.18 -25.08 6.92
N GLU A 166 2.25 -25.73 5.76
CA GLU A 166 3.50 -25.89 5.00
C GLU A 166 4.05 -24.52 4.58
N LEU A 167 3.19 -23.62 4.07
CA LEU A 167 3.59 -22.25 3.75
C LEU A 167 4.04 -21.47 4.99
N GLU A 168 3.36 -21.61 6.12
CA GLU A 168 3.77 -20.97 7.38
C GLU A 168 5.13 -21.49 7.88
N ALA A 169 5.40 -22.80 7.73
CA ALA A 169 6.70 -23.39 8.03
C ALA A 169 7.82 -22.89 7.09
N ASP A 170 7.49 -22.60 5.83
CA ASP A 170 8.39 -21.98 4.85
C ASP A 170 8.61 -20.47 5.06
N GLY A 171 7.99 -19.89 6.08
CA GLY A 171 8.16 -18.48 6.48
C GLY A 171 7.15 -17.52 5.86
N HIS A 172 6.12 -18.02 5.19
CA HIS A 172 4.96 -17.18 4.84
C HIS A 172 4.16 -16.85 6.10
N GLU A 173 3.45 -15.73 6.07
CA GLU A 173 2.59 -15.32 7.18
C GLU A 173 1.13 -15.57 6.84
N ILE A 174 0.40 -16.21 7.75
CA ILE A 174 -1.06 -16.29 7.68
C ILE A 174 -1.69 -15.09 8.42
N VAL A 175 -2.62 -14.40 7.76
CA VAL A 175 -3.32 -13.21 8.24
C VAL A 175 -4.83 -13.40 8.09
N ILE A 176 -5.61 -13.00 9.09
CA ILE A 176 -7.08 -13.07 9.00
C ILE A 176 -7.58 -11.93 8.10
N HIS A 177 -8.42 -12.25 7.11
CA HIS A 177 -8.97 -11.29 6.16
C HIS A 177 -10.50 -11.18 6.22
N GLY A 178 -11.02 -10.72 7.35
CA GLY A 178 -12.46 -10.72 7.62
C GLY A 178 -12.97 -12.09 8.07
N TYR A 179 -14.26 -12.37 7.88
CA TYR A 179 -14.82 -13.69 8.15
C TYR A 179 -15.49 -14.28 6.91
N PHE A 180 -16.43 -13.53 6.32
CA PHE A 180 -17.15 -13.97 5.11
C PHE A 180 -16.66 -13.30 3.83
N HIS A 181 -15.98 -12.14 3.94
CA HIS A 181 -15.66 -11.28 2.80
C HIS A 181 -16.93 -10.76 2.08
N GLU A 182 -18.04 -10.69 2.81
CA GLU A 182 -19.35 -10.21 2.37
C GLU A 182 -19.96 -9.29 3.43
N ARG A 183 -20.49 -8.14 3.00
CA ARG A 183 -21.34 -7.27 3.83
C ARG A 183 -22.81 -7.72 3.73
N PRO A 184 -23.47 -8.07 4.84
CA PRO A 184 -24.91 -8.32 4.84
C PRO A 184 -25.69 -7.07 4.38
N ARG A 185 -26.68 -7.25 3.50
CA ARG A 185 -27.52 -6.16 2.99
C ARG A 185 -28.37 -5.55 4.12
N ARG A 186 -28.38 -4.21 4.25
CA ARG A 186 -29.37 -3.50 5.07
C ARG A 186 -30.49 -2.94 4.19
N GLN A 187 -31.75 -3.09 4.62
CA GLN A 187 -32.92 -2.61 3.85
C GLN A 187 -33.02 -1.08 3.78
N SER A 188 -32.27 -0.35 4.60
CA SER A 188 -32.31 1.12 4.75
C SER A 188 -31.03 1.85 4.28
N GLU A 189 -30.36 1.38 3.23
CA GLU A 189 -29.18 2.07 2.68
C GLU A 189 -29.55 3.34 1.89
N GLY A 190 -28.92 4.46 2.24
CA GLY A 190 -29.01 5.71 1.47
C GLY A 190 -28.31 5.59 0.10
N MET A 191 -28.68 6.45 -0.86
CA MET A 191 -28.12 6.40 -2.24
C MET A 191 -26.58 6.49 -2.28
N ARG A 192 -25.96 7.21 -1.33
CA ARG A 192 -24.51 7.41 -1.25
C ARG A 192 -23.78 6.15 -0.75
N GLU A 193 -24.33 5.46 0.24
CA GLU A 193 -23.83 4.15 0.69
C GLU A 193 -23.96 3.12 -0.42
N LYS A 194 -25.12 3.05 -1.09
CA LYS A 194 -25.33 2.17 -2.25
C LYS A 194 -24.27 2.37 -3.33
N PHE A 195 -23.84 3.61 -3.57
CA PHE A 195 -22.82 3.90 -4.57
C PHE A 195 -21.41 3.49 -4.12
N LEU A 196 -21.06 3.75 -2.86
CA LEU A 196 -19.77 3.35 -2.25
C LEU A 196 -19.64 1.83 -2.03
N THR A 197 -20.72 1.12 -1.74
CA THR A 197 -20.68 -0.34 -1.54
C THR A 197 -20.85 -1.11 -2.84
N ARG A 198 -21.78 -0.69 -3.72
CA ARG A 198 -22.13 -1.47 -4.93
C ARG A 198 -21.21 -1.19 -6.11
N ALA A 199 -20.74 0.05 -6.30
CA ALA A 199 -19.88 0.39 -7.45
C ALA A 199 -18.37 0.26 -7.15
N TYR A 200 -18.00 0.23 -5.86
CA TYR A 200 -16.62 0.48 -5.42
C TYR A 200 -16.03 -0.70 -4.63
N THR A 201 -16.71 -1.29 -3.64
CA THR A 201 -16.24 -2.50 -2.94
C THR A 201 -16.94 -3.80 -3.34
N GLN A 202 -17.94 -3.81 -4.23
CA GLN A 202 -18.77 -5.00 -4.50
C GLN A 202 -19.39 -5.64 -3.24
N ASN A 203 -19.71 -4.83 -2.23
CA ASN A 203 -20.16 -5.29 -0.89
C ASN A 203 -19.10 -6.06 -0.10
N GLU A 204 -17.83 -6.02 -0.49
CA GLU A 204 -16.73 -6.70 0.23
C GLU A 204 -16.30 -5.91 1.47
N ALA A 205 -16.84 -4.71 1.72
CA ALA A 205 -16.53 -3.87 2.88
C ALA A 205 -17.18 -4.38 4.18
N GLU A 206 -16.94 -5.64 4.53
CA GLU A 206 -17.59 -6.37 5.63
C GLU A 206 -17.55 -5.58 6.94
N PHE A 207 -16.43 -4.94 7.27
CA PHE A 207 -16.18 -4.26 8.55
C PHE A 207 -16.40 -2.74 8.54
N PHE A 208 -16.91 -2.16 7.45
CA PHE A 208 -17.06 -0.70 7.34
C PHE A 208 -18.14 -0.16 8.29
N ASP A 209 -19.26 -0.86 8.44
CA ASP A 209 -20.43 -0.43 9.24
C ASP A 209 -20.74 -1.36 10.43
N LEU A 210 -19.82 -2.27 10.76
CA LEU A 210 -20.01 -3.16 11.90
C LEU A 210 -19.85 -2.39 13.20
N LYS A 211 -20.78 -2.67 14.12
CA LYS A 211 -20.64 -2.27 15.53
C LYS A 211 -19.60 -3.14 16.19
N TYR A 212 -19.03 -2.63 17.27
CA TYR A 212 -18.00 -3.30 18.05
C TYR A 212 -18.30 -4.78 18.35
N ASP A 213 -19.46 -5.10 18.93
CA ASP A 213 -19.78 -6.48 19.36
C ASP A 213 -19.72 -7.50 18.22
N GLU A 214 -20.27 -7.13 17.05
CA GLU A 214 -20.27 -7.99 15.87
C GLU A 214 -18.86 -8.12 15.27
N ALA A 215 -18.11 -7.01 15.20
CA ALA A 215 -16.73 -7.05 14.74
C ALA A 215 -15.86 -7.92 15.65
N PHE A 216 -16.00 -7.74 16.97
CA PHE A 216 -15.27 -8.49 17.99
C PHE A 216 -15.59 -9.98 17.90
N THR A 217 -16.87 -10.33 17.79
CA THR A 217 -17.33 -11.72 17.66
C THR A 217 -16.73 -12.38 16.42
N ARG A 218 -16.76 -11.71 15.26
CA ARG A 218 -16.22 -12.26 14.01
C ARG A 218 -14.71 -12.43 14.03
N ILE A 219 -13.99 -11.43 14.53
CA ILE A 219 -12.52 -11.47 14.60
C ILE A 219 -12.08 -12.56 15.58
N THR A 220 -12.69 -12.61 16.76
CA THR A 220 -12.42 -13.64 17.78
C THR A 220 -12.69 -15.02 17.23
N ARG A 221 -13.84 -15.22 16.56
CA ARG A 221 -14.17 -16.50 15.95
C ARG A 221 -13.17 -16.92 14.87
N ALA A 222 -12.79 -16.01 13.96
CA ALA A 222 -11.77 -16.30 12.94
C ALA A 222 -10.45 -16.73 13.58
N ARG A 223 -10.00 -15.98 14.58
CA ARG A 223 -8.77 -16.26 15.33
C ARG A 223 -8.82 -17.63 16.00
N ASP A 224 -9.91 -17.93 16.70
CA ASP A 224 -10.05 -19.18 17.45
C ASP A 224 -10.16 -20.39 16.51
N GLU A 225 -10.86 -20.25 15.37
CA GLU A 225 -10.90 -21.28 14.33
C GLU A 225 -9.50 -21.53 13.74
N PHE A 226 -8.72 -20.49 13.44
CA PHE A 226 -7.34 -20.62 12.93
C PHE A 226 -6.40 -21.24 13.98
N ARG A 227 -6.50 -20.81 15.25
CA ARG A 227 -5.74 -21.40 16.36
C ARG A 227 -6.08 -22.88 16.55
N GLY A 228 -7.36 -23.25 16.45
CA GLY A 228 -7.82 -24.63 16.54
C GLY A 228 -7.19 -25.55 15.49
N VAL A 229 -6.90 -25.01 14.31
CA VAL A 229 -6.14 -25.70 13.25
C VAL A 229 -4.66 -25.32 13.21
N ARG A 230 -4.08 -24.88 14.33
CA ARG A 230 -2.64 -24.63 14.50
C ARG A 230 -2.04 -23.65 13.48
N LEU A 231 -2.80 -22.67 13.03
CA LEU A 231 -2.28 -21.53 12.28
C LEU A 231 -1.97 -20.39 13.25
N SER A 232 -0.84 -19.70 13.06
CA SER A 232 -0.34 -18.71 14.01
C SER A 232 -0.72 -17.26 13.66
N ALA A 233 -1.91 -17.03 13.11
CA ALA A 233 -2.30 -15.70 12.64
C ALA A 233 -2.37 -14.67 13.79
N ILE A 234 -1.51 -13.65 13.73
CA ILE A 234 -1.47 -12.53 14.69
C ILE A 234 -2.05 -11.22 14.13
N GLY A 235 -2.27 -11.17 12.81
CA GLY A 235 -2.73 -10.00 12.09
C GLY A 235 -4.17 -10.12 11.62
N PHE A 236 -4.86 -8.99 11.59
CA PHE A 236 -6.20 -8.87 11.00
C PHE A 236 -6.23 -7.73 10.00
N VAL A 237 -6.62 -8.00 8.76
CA VAL A 237 -6.82 -6.98 7.73
C VAL A 237 -8.27 -7.01 7.29
N ALA A 238 -8.97 -5.89 7.44
CA ALA A 238 -10.34 -5.80 6.96
C ALA A 238 -10.39 -5.91 5.42
N PRO A 239 -11.36 -6.65 4.86
CA PRO A 239 -11.70 -6.60 3.45
C PRO A 239 -11.83 -5.16 2.93
N ALA A 240 -11.33 -4.93 1.71
CA ALA A 240 -11.21 -3.60 1.08
C ALA A 240 -10.41 -2.55 1.89
N TRP A 241 -9.63 -2.95 2.90
CA TRP A 241 -8.90 -2.05 3.81
C TRP A 241 -9.80 -1.08 4.60
N LEU A 242 -11.09 -1.41 4.72
CA LEU A 242 -12.08 -0.57 5.37
C LEU A 242 -12.40 -1.10 6.76
N LEU A 243 -11.70 -0.55 7.75
CA LEU A 243 -11.90 -0.86 9.17
C LEU A 243 -12.35 0.41 9.91
N SER A 244 -13.56 0.36 10.47
CA SER A 244 -14.10 1.42 11.33
C SER A 244 -13.29 1.57 12.62
N ALA A 245 -13.45 2.68 13.34
CA ALA A 245 -12.81 2.87 14.66
C ALA A 245 -13.25 1.78 15.67
N GLU A 246 -14.53 1.44 15.65
CA GLU A 246 -15.11 0.35 16.44
C GLU A 246 -14.49 -1.01 16.06
N GLY A 247 -14.27 -1.25 14.76
CA GLY A 247 -13.61 -2.46 14.28
C GLY A 247 -12.12 -2.52 14.61
N GLU A 248 -11.41 -1.38 14.60
CA GLU A 248 -10.01 -1.30 15.05
C GLU A 248 -9.88 -1.60 16.55
N ARG A 249 -10.81 -1.06 17.36
CA ARG A 249 -10.90 -1.40 18.79
C ARG A 249 -11.20 -2.89 18.98
N ALA A 250 -12.19 -3.42 18.27
CA ALA A 250 -12.53 -4.84 18.32
C ALA A 250 -11.36 -5.75 17.92
N ALA A 251 -10.57 -5.38 16.91
CA ALA A 251 -9.38 -6.14 16.51
C ALA A 251 -8.32 -6.18 17.62
N ARG A 252 -8.09 -5.05 18.28
CA ARG A 252 -7.18 -4.94 19.42
C ARG A 252 -7.63 -5.82 20.59
N ASP A 253 -8.91 -5.70 20.96
CA ASP A 253 -9.48 -6.44 22.08
C ASP A 253 -9.56 -7.94 21.78
N ALA A 254 -9.66 -8.32 20.49
CA ALA A 254 -9.55 -9.70 20.02
C ALA A 254 -8.09 -10.20 19.90
N GLU A 255 -7.13 -9.53 20.55
CA GLU A 255 -5.70 -9.89 20.61
C GLU A 255 -4.98 -9.89 19.25
N MET A 256 -5.49 -9.16 18.26
CA MET A 256 -4.74 -8.94 17.02
C MET A 256 -3.63 -7.93 17.27
N GLN A 257 -2.44 -8.22 16.76
CA GLN A 257 -1.26 -7.39 16.98
C GLN A 257 -1.14 -6.24 16.00
N TYR A 258 -1.74 -6.36 14.82
CA TYR A 258 -1.71 -5.31 13.81
C TYR A 258 -2.90 -5.37 12.86
N THR A 259 -3.13 -4.25 12.19
CA THR A 259 -4.01 -4.16 11.03
C THR A 259 -3.40 -3.29 9.93
N THR A 260 -4.02 -3.30 8.75
CA THR A 260 -3.59 -2.45 7.65
C THR A 260 -4.76 -1.74 7.01
N ARG A 261 -4.54 -0.47 6.65
CA ARG A 261 -5.38 0.29 5.72
C ARG A 261 -4.67 0.41 4.38
N ILE A 262 -5.34 1.02 3.41
CA ILE A 262 -4.72 1.25 2.08
C ILE A 262 -3.50 2.15 2.18
N ALA A 263 -3.49 3.10 3.11
CA ALA A 263 -2.44 4.12 3.27
C ALA A 263 -1.48 3.87 4.44
N THR A 264 -1.83 2.99 5.38
CA THR A 264 -1.13 2.85 6.65
C THR A 264 -1.06 1.40 7.13
N VAL A 265 0.00 1.09 7.88
CA VAL A 265 0.10 -0.11 8.73
C VAL A 265 -0.02 0.37 10.18
N ILE A 266 -0.78 -0.37 10.99
CA ILE A 266 -1.11 0.06 12.35
C ILE A 266 -0.75 -1.05 13.30
N ASP A 267 0.14 -0.75 14.23
CA ASP A 267 0.47 -1.61 15.34
C ASP A 267 -0.63 -1.47 16.41
N LEU A 268 -1.39 -2.54 16.63
CA LEU A 268 -2.50 -2.55 17.59
C LEU A 268 -2.02 -2.76 19.04
N LEU A 269 -0.75 -3.07 19.27
CA LEU A 269 -0.20 -3.13 20.62
C LEU A 269 0.23 -1.74 21.10
N THR A 270 0.89 -0.97 20.24
CA THR A 270 1.46 0.35 20.59
C THR A 270 0.59 1.52 20.16
N GLY A 271 -0.29 1.33 19.16
CA GLY A 271 -1.04 2.42 18.52
C GLY A 271 -0.25 3.15 17.43
N GLU A 272 1.02 2.78 17.20
CA GLU A 272 1.88 3.38 16.18
C GLU A 272 1.33 3.17 14.77
N ARG A 273 1.52 4.19 13.92
CA ARG A 273 1.00 4.20 12.55
C ARG A 273 2.14 4.50 11.57
N GLU A 274 2.41 3.55 10.69
CA GLU A 274 3.37 3.74 9.60
C GLU A 274 2.66 4.14 8.30
N PRO A 275 2.95 5.33 7.75
CA PRO A 275 2.45 5.74 6.44
C PRO A 275 3.11 4.92 5.32
N SER A 276 2.42 3.86 4.87
CA SER A 276 2.85 3.05 3.74
C SER A 276 1.64 2.70 2.87
N ARG A 277 1.52 3.40 1.74
CA ARG A 277 0.42 3.20 0.80
C ARG A 277 0.66 1.96 -0.06
N ALA A 278 -0.32 1.06 -0.08
CA ALA A 278 -0.28 -0.16 -0.86
C ALA A 278 -0.41 0.12 -2.37
N LEU A 279 0.42 -0.57 -3.15
CA LEU A 279 0.23 -0.75 -4.59
C LEU A 279 -0.81 -1.84 -4.79
N VAL A 280 -1.97 -1.47 -5.32
CA VAL A 280 -3.12 -2.36 -5.53
C VAL A 280 -3.77 -2.05 -6.88
N TYR A 281 -4.37 -3.05 -7.50
CA TYR A 281 -4.96 -2.92 -8.83
C TYR A 281 -6.47 -3.06 -8.82
N SER A 282 -7.11 -2.42 -9.81
CA SER A 282 -8.51 -2.65 -10.14
C SER A 282 -8.60 -3.26 -11.54
N THR A 283 -8.94 -4.54 -11.61
CA THR A 283 -8.95 -5.32 -12.86
C THR A 283 -10.34 -5.43 -13.51
N ARG A 284 -11.37 -4.90 -12.85
CA ARG A 284 -12.80 -5.06 -13.16
C ARG A 284 -13.23 -4.58 -14.56
N SER A 285 -12.51 -3.68 -15.22
CA SER A 285 -12.83 -3.25 -16.59
C SER A 285 -11.58 -2.80 -17.36
N ALA A 286 -11.64 -2.80 -18.69
CA ALA A 286 -10.50 -2.44 -19.55
C ALA A 286 -9.95 -1.03 -19.26
N TRP A 287 -10.83 -0.04 -19.09
CA TRP A 287 -10.41 1.31 -18.75
C TRP A 287 -9.85 1.42 -17.32
N ARG A 288 -10.42 0.69 -16.35
CA ARG A 288 -9.89 0.64 -14.97
C ARG A 288 -8.49 0.05 -14.94
N ARG A 289 -8.23 -1.00 -15.73
CA ARG A 289 -6.89 -1.57 -15.90
C ARG A 289 -5.90 -0.55 -16.43
N ALA A 290 -6.25 0.17 -17.51
CA ALA A 290 -5.37 1.18 -18.09
C ALA A 290 -5.04 2.29 -17.08
N VAL A 291 -6.04 2.84 -16.40
CA VAL A 291 -5.83 3.87 -15.36
C VAL A 291 -5.00 3.32 -14.20
N SER A 292 -5.29 2.10 -13.74
CA SER A 292 -4.56 1.45 -12.64
C SER A 292 -3.09 1.25 -12.97
N LEU A 293 -2.75 0.90 -14.21
CA LEU A 293 -1.35 0.74 -14.66
C LEU A 293 -0.57 2.05 -14.61
N SER A 294 -1.13 3.14 -15.14
CA SER A 294 -0.48 4.45 -15.13
C SER A 294 -0.36 5.01 -13.70
N TRP A 295 -1.42 4.84 -12.91
CA TRP A 295 -1.43 5.27 -11.51
C TRP A 295 -0.39 4.53 -10.67
N ASN A 296 -0.36 3.19 -10.72
CA ASN A 296 0.60 2.41 -9.97
C ASN A 296 2.04 2.65 -10.44
N ALA A 297 2.29 2.97 -11.71
CA ALA A 297 3.61 3.42 -12.17
C ALA A 297 4.06 4.74 -11.52
N ALA A 298 3.15 5.70 -11.34
CA ALA A 298 3.46 6.95 -10.63
C ALA A 298 3.63 6.70 -9.12
N LEU A 299 2.70 5.99 -8.50
CA LEU A 299 2.71 5.68 -7.08
C LEU A 299 3.94 4.87 -6.67
N ALA A 300 4.38 3.91 -7.50
CA ALA A 300 5.59 3.11 -7.26
C ALA A 300 6.87 3.95 -7.18
N ARG A 301 6.92 5.15 -7.77
CA ARG A 301 8.06 6.07 -7.59
C ARG A 301 7.98 6.78 -6.24
N ARG A 302 6.78 7.17 -5.82
CA ARG A 302 6.55 7.85 -4.53
C ARG A 302 6.78 6.93 -3.34
N VAL A 303 6.19 5.73 -3.33
CA VAL A 303 6.33 4.79 -2.21
C VAL A 303 7.76 4.23 -2.10
N ALA A 304 8.54 4.30 -3.18
CA ALA A 304 9.93 3.87 -3.17
C ALA A 304 10.86 4.74 -2.31
N ILE A 305 10.37 5.85 -1.76
CA ILE A 305 11.13 6.71 -0.83
C ILE A 305 10.90 6.25 0.63
N GLY A 306 9.80 5.55 0.91
CA GLY A 306 9.48 5.10 2.26
C GLY A 306 10.25 3.84 2.69
N GLN A 307 10.32 3.64 4.01
CA GLN A 307 10.92 2.47 4.66
C GLN A 307 10.19 1.17 4.30
N LEU A 308 8.86 1.24 4.15
CA LEU A 308 8.03 0.09 3.80
C LEU A 308 7.33 0.31 2.45
N VAL A 309 7.57 -0.61 1.51
CA VAL A 309 6.77 -0.75 0.29
C VAL A 309 5.82 -1.93 0.42
N ARG A 310 4.55 -1.73 0.06
CA ARG A 310 3.50 -2.75 0.12
C ARG A 310 2.94 -3.02 -1.27
N LEU A 311 2.94 -4.28 -1.68
CA LEU A 311 2.32 -4.75 -2.91
C LEU A 311 1.19 -5.72 -2.57
N SER A 312 -0.05 -5.33 -2.86
CA SER A 312 -1.25 -6.12 -2.56
C SER A 312 -1.81 -6.71 -3.84
N ILE A 313 -1.94 -8.03 -3.86
CA ILE A 313 -2.30 -8.85 -5.02
C ILE A 313 -3.57 -9.60 -4.70
N HIS A 314 -4.53 -9.60 -5.61
CA HIS A 314 -5.71 -10.49 -5.54
C HIS A 314 -5.59 -11.63 -6.54
N PRO A 315 -6.22 -12.79 -6.29
CA PRO A 315 -6.21 -13.93 -7.21
C PRO A 315 -6.70 -13.59 -8.62
N SER A 316 -7.59 -12.60 -8.75
CA SER A 316 -8.12 -12.15 -10.05
C SER A 316 -7.12 -11.32 -10.87
N ASP A 317 -6.04 -10.81 -10.25
CA ASP A 317 -5.06 -9.95 -10.94
C ASP A 317 -4.27 -10.71 -12.01
N ILE A 318 -4.01 -12.01 -11.78
CA ILE A 318 -3.27 -12.88 -12.70
C ILE A 318 -3.98 -13.06 -14.05
N ALA A 319 -5.31 -12.92 -14.08
CA ALA A 319 -6.10 -13.02 -15.31
C ALA A 319 -5.87 -11.83 -16.26
N SER A 320 -5.29 -10.72 -15.78
CA SER A 320 -4.96 -9.56 -16.59
C SER A 320 -3.47 -9.49 -16.90
N GLY A 321 -3.07 -9.96 -18.09
CA GLY A 321 -1.65 -10.03 -18.48
C GLY A 321 -0.88 -8.70 -18.37
N GLY A 322 -1.51 -7.55 -18.63
CA GLY A 322 -0.87 -6.23 -18.46
C GLY A 322 -0.63 -5.87 -16.99
N VAL A 323 -1.62 -6.10 -16.13
CA VAL A 323 -1.54 -5.86 -14.68
C VAL A 323 -0.54 -6.83 -14.05
N TRP A 324 -0.64 -8.11 -14.36
CA TRP A 324 0.26 -9.13 -13.85
C TRP A 324 1.73 -8.86 -14.21
N LYS A 325 2.00 -8.49 -15.47
CA LYS A 325 3.36 -8.06 -15.90
C LYS A 325 3.89 -6.86 -15.11
N GLN A 326 3.03 -5.93 -14.68
CA GLN A 326 3.45 -4.79 -13.88
C GLN A 326 3.70 -5.19 -12.41
N ILE A 327 2.82 -6.03 -11.84
CA ILE A 327 2.99 -6.60 -10.49
C ILE A 327 4.33 -7.32 -10.37
N ILE A 328 4.63 -8.27 -11.27
CA ILE A 328 5.88 -9.03 -11.25
C ILE A 328 7.10 -8.14 -11.48
N ARG A 329 6.99 -7.12 -12.33
CA ARG A 329 8.06 -6.12 -12.51
C ARG A 329 8.33 -5.35 -11.21
N PHE A 330 7.29 -4.95 -10.47
CA PHE A 330 7.46 -4.28 -9.19
C PHE A 330 8.02 -5.21 -8.13
N ALA A 331 7.52 -6.45 -8.02
CA ALA A 331 8.06 -7.47 -7.14
C ALA A 331 9.57 -7.64 -7.37
N ARG A 332 10.00 -7.86 -8.62
CA ARG A 332 11.41 -8.00 -8.99
C ARG A 332 12.24 -6.75 -8.76
N ARG A 333 11.69 -5.56 -9.00
CA ARG A 333 12.41 -4.30 -8.78
C ARG A 333 12.65 -4.08 -7.29
N PHE A 334 11.62 -4.27 -6.48
CA PHE A 334 11.68 -3.99 -5.06
C PHE A 334 12.45 -5.08 -4.29
N SER A 335 12.35 -6.36 -4.66
CA SER A 335 13.13 -7.44 -4.04
C SER A 335 14.65 -7.29 -4.20
N ARG A 336 15.10 -6.57 -5.24
CA ARG A 336 16.54 -6.27 -5.45
C ARG A 336 17.09 -5.15 -4.58
N THR A 337 16.23 -4.29 -4.03
CA THR A 337 16.62 -3.06 -3.32
C THR A 337 16.10 -3.00 -1.89
N ARG A 338 15.22 -3.93 -1.52
CA ARG A 338 14.54 -4.01 -0.22
C ARG A 338 14.50 -5.44 0.24
N ASN A 339 14.47 -5.64 1.55
CA ASN A 339 14.32 -6.95 2.14
C ASN A 339 12.85 -7.42 2.04
N PRO A 340 12.54 -8.50 1.29
CA PRO A 340 11.21 -9.11 1.34
C PRO A 340 10.95 -9.65 2.75
N THR A 341 9.81 -9.32 3.32
CA THR A 341 9.42 -9.69 4.69
C THR A 341 7.90 -9.79 4.81
N THR A 342 7.41 -10.26 5.96
CA THR A 342 6.00 -10.35 6.31
C THR A 342 5.57 -9.12 7.13
N TYR A 343 4.27 -8.88 7.32
CA TYR A 343 3.84 -7.81 8.22
C TYR A 343 4.22 -8.10 9.67
N ARG A 344 4.06 -9.36 10.14
CA ARG A 344 4.52 -9.84 11.45
C ARG A 344 5.97 -9.47 11.71
N ASP A 345 6.86 -9.87 10.81
CA ASP A 345 8.30 -9.69 11.04
C ASP A 345 8.70 -8.23 10.93
N TRP A 346 8.11 -7.50 9.97
CA TRP A 346 8.36 -6.08 9.82
C TRP A 346 7.94 -5.30 11.07
N ILE A 347 6.71 -5.48 11.57
CA ILE A 347 6.25 -4.81 12.80
C ILE A 347 7.10 -5.20 14.01
N SER A 348 7.47 -6.47 14.13
CA SER A 348 8.32 -6.95 15.23
C SER A 348 9.68 -6.26 15.21
N LYS A 349 10.29 -6.12 14.03
CA LYS A 349 11.54 -5.36 13.85
C LYS A 349 11.37 -3.88 14.21
N GLU A 350 10.29 -3.24 13.78
CA GLU A 350 10.03 -1.82 14.08
C GLU A 350 9.85 -1.59 15.58
N ARG A 351 9.16 -2.49 16.30
CA ARG A 351 9.03 -2.41 17.77
C ARG A 351 10.38 -2.48 18.47
N VAL A 352 11.24 -3.40 18.07
CA VAL A 352 12.61 -3.51 18.63
C VAL A 352 13.41 -2.25 18.33
N THR A 353 13.36 -1.76 17.08
CA THR A 353 14.12 -0.58 16.65
C THR A 353 13.70 0.66 17.45
N ARG A 354 12.39 0.85 17.70
CA ARG A 354 11.88 1.98 18.50
C ARG A 354 12.19 1.88 19.99
N ASN A 355 12.27 0.67 20.54
CA ASN A 355 12.65 0.50 21.95
C ASN A 355 14.14 0.78 22.20
N LEU A 356 14.96 0.76 21.15
CA LEU A 356 16.40 1.03 21.21
C LEU A 356 16.76 2.49 20.89
N SER A 357 15.84 3.27 20.33
CA SER A 357 15.98 4.70 20.00
C SER A 357 15.40 5.57 21.10
#